data_AF-A0AAQ4DK95-F1
#
_entry.id   AF-A0AAQ4DK95-F1
#
_cell.length_a   1.000
_cell.length_b   1.000
_cell.length_c   1.000
_cell.angle_alpha   90.00
_cell.angle_beta   90.00
_cell.angle_gamma   90.00
#
_symmetry.space_group_name_H-M   'P 1'
#
loop_
_entity.id
_entity.type
_entity.pdbx_description
1 polymer ?
#
loop_
_entity_poly.entity_id
_entity_poly.type
_entity_poly.pdbx_seq_one_letter_code
_entity_poly.pdbx_strand_id
1 'polypeptide(L)'
;MPSPRMMRTNLPILSRNSFHKNAKYVYMARNPWDCSVSFYHHVKGIAKFRFENGSFDDFLDCFLEGNFGFGDYFDHILSGYEMRNEPNVFFSTYEQFKEDTPGSIRKLAYFLGEEYGKMLDNDENIFKQVMEKSSPEFMKKIMEFESTDSSADGKQQDVKVFNFVRKAKVGDWKHYFNQELLQKMAAKIEEKTKGSDIMNLWKRPTES
;
A
#
# COMPACT_ATOMS: atom_id res chain seq x y z
N MET A 1 -26.64 -1.19 -6.07
CA MET A 1 -25.54 -1.81 -6.86
C MET A 1 -25.74 -3.32 -6.85
N PRO A 2 -25.76 -3.98 -8.02
CA PRO A 2 -25.83 -5.44 -8.11
C PRO A 2 -24.56 -6.09 -7.51
N SER A 3 -24.69 -7.35 -7.09
CA SER A 3 -23.57 -8.15 -6.58
C SER A 3 -22.72 -8.69 -7.75
N PRO A 4 -21.39 -8.86 -7.59
CA PRO A 4 -20.58 -8.50 -6.42
C PRO A 4 -20.25 -7.00 -6.35
N ARG A 5 -20.17 -6.46 -5.13
CA ARG A 5 -19.76 -5.06 -4.87
C ARG A 5 -18.30 -5.04 -4.46
N MET A 6 -17.47 -4.34 -5.22
CA MET A 6 -16.07 -4.09 -4.89
C MET A 6 -15.94 -2.71 -4.28
N MET A 7 -15.28 -2.62 -3.12
CA MET A 7 -14.98 -1.36 -2.44
C MET A 7 -13.49 -1.30 -2.13
N ARG A 8 -12.91 -0.11 -2.24
CA ARG A 8 -11.53 0.19 -1.83
C ARG A 8 -11.58 1.21 -0.70
N THR A 9 -10.78 0.99 0.34
CA THR A 9 -10.61 1.93 1.45
C THR A 9 -9.17 1.89 1.95
N ASN A 10 -8.70 3.02 2.50
CA ASN A 10 -7.45 3.10 3.26
C ASN A 10 -7.75 3.36 4.76
N LEU A 11 -8.97 3.04 5.22
CA LEU A 11 -9.31 3.10 6.63
C LEU A 11 -8.84 1.80 7.32
N PRO A 12 -8.38 1.86 8.58
CA PRO A 12 -8.02 0.66 9.34
C PRO A 12 -9.18 -0.34 9.39
N ILE A 13 -8.91 -1.64 9.26
CA ILE A 13 -9.96 -2.68 9.17
C ILE A 13 -10.81 -2.78 10.43
N LEU A 14 -10.21 -2.48 11.59
CA LEU A 14 -10.88 -2.46 12.89
C LEU A 14 -11.55 -1.11 13.19
N SER A 15 -11.38 -0.11 12.32
CA SER A 15 -12.05 1.18 12.53
C SER A 15 -13.55 1.05 12.27
N ARG A 16 -14.35 1.74 13.11
CA ARG A 16 -15.79 1.99 12.91
C ARG A 16 -16.65 0.73 12.70
N ASN A 17 -16.29 -0.40 13.32
CA ASN A 17 -17.00 -1.68 13.14
C ASN A 17 -17.17 -2.06 11.66
N SER A 18 -16.20 -1.71 10.81
CA SER A 18 -16.26 -1.94 9.37
C SER A 18 -16.02 -3.41 8.98
N PHE A 19 -15.64 -4.25 9.94
CA PHE A 19 -15.47 -5.68 9.76
C PHE A 19 -16.81 -6.43 9.81
N HIS A 20 -17.07 -7.26 8.80
CA HIS A 20 -18.29 -8.04 8.70
C HIS A 20 -17.99 -9.44 8.15
N LYS A 21 -18.45 -10.48 8.86
CA LYS A 21 -18.17 -11.89 8.55
C LYS A 21 -18.55 -12.35 7.15
N ASN A 22 -19.54 -11.71 6.51
CA ASN A 22 -20.00 -12.05 5.16
C ASN A 22 -19.27 -11.28 4.04
N ALA A 23 -18.33 -10.39 4.38
CA ALA A 23 -17.51 -9.69 3.40
C ALA A 23 -16.11 -10.30 3.38
N LYS A 24 -15.48 -10.35 2.20
CA LYS A 24 -14.06 -10.70 2.05
C LYS A 24 -13.22 -9.44 2.08
N TYR A 25 -12.11 -9.49 2.79
CA TYR A 25 -11.15 -8.38 2.91
C TYR A 25 -9.82 -8.80 2.30
N VAL A 26 -9.25 -7.95 1.45
CA VAL A 26 -7.90 -8.11 0.92
C VAL A 26 -7.06 -7.01 1.52
N TYR A 27 -6.20 -7.36 2.48
CA TYR A 27 -5.35 -6.42 3.19
C TYR A 27 -3.90 -6.55 2.70
N MET A 28 -3.34 -5.43 2.24
CA MET A 28 -1.97 -5.37 1.74
C MET A 28 -1.10 -4.56 2.70
N ALA A 29 -0.18 -5.24 3.39
CA ALA A 29 0.88 -4.58 4.15
C ALA A 29 2.10 -4.30 3.24
N ARG A 30 2.99 -3.42 3.66
CA ARG A 30 4.25 -3.12 2.96
C ARG A 30 5.29 -2.75 3.99
N ASN A 31 6.58 -2.91 3.72
CA ASN A 31 7.58 -2.47 4.68
C ASN A 31 7.45 -0.94 4.95
N PRO A 32 7.58 -0.50 6.22
CA PRO A 32 7.34 0.91 6.60
C PRO A 32 8.22 1.90 5.84
N TRP A 33 9.48 1.55 5.57
CA TRP A 33 10.45 2.42 4.91
C TRP A 33 10.09 2.69 3.43
N ASP A 34 9.77 1.67 2.64
CA ASP A 34 9.32 1.89 1.26
C ASP A 34 7.92 2.50 1.22
N CYS A 35 7.06 2.18 2.19
CA CYS A 35 5.74 2.78 2.28
C CYS A 35 5.83 4.29 2.47
N SER A 36 6.65 4.77 3.41
CA SER A 36 6.83 6.20 3.67
C SER A 36 7.42 6.91 2.44
N VAL A 37 8.43 6.35 1.77
CA VAL A 37 8.98 6.94 0.53
C VAL A 37 7.94 6.96 -0.59
N SER A 38 7.14 5.90 -0.74
CA SER A 38 6.07 5.87 -1.73
C SER A 38 5.02 6.95 -1.45
N PHE A 39 4.68 7.16 -0.18
CA PHE A 39 3.68 8.14 0.22
C PHE A 39 4.23 9.57 0.11
N TYR A 40 5.50 9.80 0.42
CA TYR A 40 6.19 11.07 0.16
C TYR A 40 6.00 11.53 -1.29
N HIS A 41 6.28 10.65 -2.26
CA HIS A 41 6.11 10.97 -3.68
C HIS A 41 4.64 11.18 -4.07
N HIS A 42 3.71 10.49 -3.43
CA HIS A 42 2.28 10.68 -3.67
C HIS A 42 1.81 12.06 -3.18
N VAL A 43 2.21 12.45 -1.97
CA VAL A 43 1.87 13.76 -1.39
C VAL A 43 2.55 14.89 -2.16
N LYS A 44 3.82 14.72 -2.55
CA LYS A 44 4.56 15.69 -3.37
C LYS A 44 4.01 15.82 -4.80
N GLY A 45 3.46 14.73 -5.34
CA GLY A 45 2.98 14.64 -6.71
C GLY A 45 1.56 15.17 -6.92
N ILE A 46 0.73 15.17 -5.89
CA ILE A 46 -0.67 15.63 -5.95
C ILE A 46 -0.78 17.04 -5.39
N ALA A 47 -1.14 17.99 -6.26
CA ALA A 47 -1.23 19.42 -5.96
C ALA A 47 -2.09 19.74 -4.72
N LYS A 48 -3.18 18.98 -4.51
CA LYS A 48 -4.09 19.13 -3.35
C LYS A 48 -3.38 19.06 -1.99
N PHE A 49 -2.26 18.35 -1.88
CA PHE A 49 -1.52 18.27 -0.61
C PHE A 49 -0.58 19.44 -0.38
N ARG A 50 -0.33 20.30 -1.38
CA ARG A 50 0.49 21.51 -1.28
C ARG A 50 1.89 21.26 -0.71
N PHE A 51 2.49 20.12 -1.04
CA PHE A 51 3.77 19.66 -0.50
C PHE A 51 4.88 19.56 -1.56
N GLU A 52 4.74 20.29 -2.67
CA GLU A 52 5.58 20.11 -3.85
C GLU A 52 7.06 20.42 -3.62
N ASN A 53 7.33 21.37 -2.71
CA ASN A 53 8.67 21.80 -2.33
C ASN A 53 9.16 21.15 -1.01
N GLY A 54 8.38 20.25 -0.42
CA GLY A 54 8.71 19.60 0.85
C GLY A 54 9.86 18.58 0.73
N SER A 55 10.70 18.53 1.75
CA SER A 55 11.77 17.53 1.85
C SER A 55 11.20 16.18 2.33
N PHE A 56 12.01 15.12 2.22
CA PHE A 56 11.62 13.82 2.75
C PHE A 56 11.65 13.80 4.29
N ASP A 57 12.52 14.59 4.92
CA ASP A 57 12.60 14.70 6.38
C ASP A 57 11.32 15.33 6.96
N ASP A 58 10.90 16.47 6.41
CA ASP A 58 9.63 17.14 6.80
C ASP A 58 8.42 16.20 6.65
N PHE A 59 8.41 15.40 5.58
CA PHE A 59 7.37 14.41 5.36
C PHE A 59 7.42 13.28 6.38
N LEU A 60 8.63 12.81 6.69
CA LEU A 60 8.81 11.67 7.59
C LEU A 60 8.30 12.02 8.98
N ASP A 61 8.58 13.22 9.48
CA ASP A 61 8.06 13.67 10.78
C ASP A 61 6.51 13.65 10.78
N CYS A 62 5.86 14.22 9.74
CA CYS A 62 4.40 14.14 9.58
C CYS A 62 3.86 12.69 9.54
N PHE A 63 4.60 11.79 8.87
CA PHE A 63 4.23 10.38 8.72
C PHE A 63 4.30 9.63 10.04
N LEU A 64 5.33 9.87 10.83
CA LEU A 64 5.52 9.24 12.14
C LEU A 64 4.57 9.80 13.19
N GLU A 65 4.08 11.03 13.03
CA GLU A 65 3.05 11.61 13.89
C GLU A 65 1.63 11.14 13.52
N GLY A 66 1.45 10.48 12.38
CA GLY A 66 0.13 10.05 11.90
C GLY A 66 -0.76 11.20 11.45
N ASN A 67 -0.17 12.36 11.11
CA ASN A 67 -0.86 13.60 10.72
C ASN A 67 -1.40 13.55 9.28
N PHE A 68 -1.94 12.41 8.88
CA PHE A 68 -2.60 12.18 7.60
C PHE A 68 -4.03 11.70 7.84
N GLY A 69 -4.96 12.00 6.92
CA GLY A 69 -6.40 11.71 7.06
C GLY A 69 -6.79 10.23 7.19
N PHE A 70 -5.82 9.31 7.25
CA PHE A 70 -6.00 7.86 7.40
C PHE A 70 -5.46 7.32 8.74
N GLY A 71 -4.92 8.20 9.60
CA GLY A 71 -4.38 7.86 10.91
C GLY A 71 -2.90 7.45 10.88
N ASP A 72 -2.42 6.98 12.02
CA ASP A 72 -1.06 6.46 12.21
C ASP A 72 -0.87 5.16 11.42
N TYR A 73 0.24 5.10 10.69
CA TYR A 73 0.56 3.97 9.82
C TYR A 73 0.76 2.66 10.59
N PHE A 74 1.40 2.70 11.76
CA PHE A 74 1.69 1.53 12.57
C PHE A 74 0.42 0.95 13.18
N ASP A 75 -0.47 1.81 13.69
CA ASP A 75 -1.80 1.40 14.16
C ASP A 75 -2.60 0.77 13.01
N HIS A 76 -2.52 1.35 11.80
CA HIS A 76 -3.18 0.81 10.62
C HIS A 76 -2.68 -0.60 10.29
N ILE A 77 -1.36 -0.82 10.19
CA ILE A 77 -0.81 -2.16 9.87
C ILE A 77 -1.05 -3.18 10.98
N LEU A 78 -1.01 -2.77 12.25
CA LEU A 78 -1.34 -3.65 13.38
C LEU A 78 -2.80 -4.11 13.32
N SER A 79 -3.73 -3.22 12.95
CA SER A 79 -5.14 -3.61 12.81
C SER A 79 -5.35 -4.68 11.73
N GLY A 80 -4.68 -4.56 10.58
CA GLY A 80 -4.72 -5.58 9.53
C GLY A 80 -4.04 -6.87 9.96
N TYR A 81 -2.93 -6.75 10.69
CA TYR A 81 -2.16 -7.87 11.20
C TYR A 81 -2.93 -8.66 12.25
N GLU A 82 -3.66 -8.02 13.16
CA GLU A 82 -4.53 -8.68 14.14
C GLU A 82 -5.56 -9.60 13.47
N MET A 83 -6.13 -9.14 12.35
CA MET A 83 -7.15 -9.87 11.59
C MET A 83 -6.60 -10.90 10.60
N ARG A 84 -5.27 -11.06 10.50
CA ARG A 84 -4.61 -11.85 9.43
C ARG A 84 -5.01 -13.32 9.37
N ASN A 85 -5.50 -13.87 10.48
CA ASN A 85 -5.87 -15.28 10.60
C ASN A 85 -7.38 -15.50 10.43
N GLU A 86 -8.17 -14.44 10.23
CA GLU A 86 -9.60 -14.56 9.98
C GLU A 86 -9.86 -15.19 8.60
N PRO A 87 -10.81 -16.13 8.47
CA PRO A 87 -11.02 -16.88 7.24
C PRO A 87 -11.50 -16.03 6.05
N ASN A 88 -12.06 -14.85 6.33
CA ASN A 88 -12.52 -13.88 5.34
C ASN A 88 -11.53 -12.72 5.14
N VAL A 89 -10.27 -12.87 5.59
CA VAL A 89 -9.19 -11.88 5.40
C VAL A 89 -8.03 -12.53 4.65
N PHE A 90 -7.73 -12.00 3.47
CA PHE A 90 -6.48 -12.27 2.77
C PHE A 90 -5.46 -11.21 3.16
N PHE A 91 -4.58 -11.55 4.09
CA PHE A 91 -3.46 -10.72 4.47
C PHE A 91 -2.23 -11.11 3.65
N SER A 92 -1.60 -10.15 2.99
CA SER A 92 -0.32 -10.36 2.31
C SER A 92 0.52 -9.09 2.34
N THR A 93 1.81 -9.22 2.01
CA THR A 93 2.71 -8.08 1.89
C THR A 93 3.01 -7.77 0.42
N TYR A 94 3.29 -6.49 0.15
CA TYR A 94 3.76 -6.06 -1.17
C TYR A 94 5.02 -6.82 -1.57
N GLU A 95 5.89 -7.13 -0.61
CA GLU A 95 7.12 -7.88 -0.81
C GLU A 95 6.85 -9.31 -1.29
N GLN A 96 5.87 -10.02 -0.71
CA GLN A 96 5.46 -11.35 -1.17
C GLN A 96 4.95 -11.32 -2.62
N PHE A 97 4.13 -10.32 -2.96
CA PHE A 97 3.66 -10.13 -4.33
C PHE A 97 4.79 -9.81 -5.31
N LYS A 98 5.87 -9.16 -4.85
CA LYS A 98 7.05 -8.88 -5.67
C LYS A 98 8.00 -10.07 -5.79
N GLU A 99 8.05 -10.93 -4.79
CA GLU A 99 8.86 -12.14 -4.78
C GLU A 99 8.25 -13.24 -5.66
N ASP A 100 6.96 -13.50 -5.53
CA ASP A 100 6.21 -14.48 -6.33
C ASP A 100 4.86 -13.89 -6.76
N THR A 101 4.88 -13.05 -7.79
CA THR A 101 3.65 -12.46 -8.35
C THR A 101 2.69 -13.55 -8.86
N PRO A 102 3.13 -14.55 -9.65
CA PRO A 102 2.24 -15.60 -10.16
C PRO A 102 1.52 -16.38 -9.05
N GLY A 103 2.24 -16.83 -8.02
CA GLY A 103 1.66 -17.59 -6.93
C GLY A 103 0.77 -16.73 -6.03
N SER A 104 1.15 -15.47 -5.78
CA SER A 104 0.34 -14.54 -4.99
C SER A 104 -0.99 -14.21 -5.67
N ILE A 105 -1.01 -14.04 -6.99
CA ILE A 105 -2.25 -13.83 -7.77
C ILE A 105 -3.14 -15.07 -7.69
N ARG A 106 -2.58 -16.28 -7.83
CA ARG A 106 -3.37 -17.52 -7.69
C ARG A 106 -3.97 -17.66 -6.29
N LYS A 107 -3.18 -17.46 -5.24
CA LYS A 107 -3.66 -17.49 -3.84
C LYS A 107 -4.80 -16.51 -3.62
N LEU A 108 -4.68 -15.29 -4.14
CA LEU A 108 -5.74 -14.28 -4.07
C LEU A 108 -6.98 -14.74 -4.83
N ALA A 109 -6.84 -15.30 -6.04
CA ALA A 109 -7.98 -15.77 -6.83
C ALA A 109 -8.76 -16.86 -6.07
N TYR A 110 -8.09 -17.88 -5.52
CA TYR A 110 -8.73 -18.91 -4.71
C TYR A 110 -9.41 -18.35 -3.45
N PHE A 111 -8.79 -17.36 -2.79
CA PHE A 111 -9.43 -16.67 -1.67
C PHE A 111 -10.73 -15.97 -2.10
N LEU A 112 -10.73 -15.31 -3.27
CA LEU A 112 -11.93 -14.65 -3.81
C LEU A 112 -13.01 -15.65 -4.22
N GLY A 113 -12.66 -16.86 -4.64
CA GLY A 113 -13.58 -17.95 -4.98
C GLY A 113 -12.85 -19.10 -5.69
N GLU A 114 -13.28 -20.33 -5.44
CA GLU A 114 -12.67 -21.52 -6.05
C GLU A 114 -12.80 -21.49 -7.58
N GLU A 115 -13.90 -20.94 -8.10
CA GLU A 115 -14.12 -20.73 -9.51
C GLU A 115 -13.08 -19.82 -10.15
N TYR A 116 -12.61 -18.78 -9.44
CA TYR A 116 -11.59 -17.87 -9.95
C TYR A 116 -10.20 -18.51 -9.94
N GLY A 117 -9.87 -19.27 -8.89
CA GLY A 117 -8.64 -20.04 -8.84
C GLY A 117 -8.54 -21.05 -9.99
N LYS A 118 -9.59 -21.87 -10.15
CA LYS A 118 -9.68 -22.85 -11.25
C LYS A 118 -9.65 -22.20 -12.63
N MET A 119 -10.27 -21.02 -12.79
CA MET A 119 -10.21 -20.28 -14.05
C MET A 119 -8.77 -19.89 -14.40
N LEU A 120 -7.96 -19.45 -13.43
CA LEU A 120 -6.55 -19.11 -13.68
C LEU A 120 -5.66 -20.34 -13.91
N ASP A 121 -6.00 -21.49 -13.32
CA ASP A 121 -5.23 -22.73 -13.50
C ASP A 121 -5.55 -23.44 -14.82
N ASN A 122 -6.80 -23.37 -15.28
CA ASN A 122 -7.25 -24.06 -16.49
C ASN A 122 -7.11 -23.22 -17.77
N ASP A 123 -7.07 -21.88 -17.67
CA ASP A 123 -6.95 -20.98 -18.82
C ASP A 123 -5.71 -20.10 -18.71
N GLU A 124 -4.64 -20.53 -19.37
CA GLU A 124 -3.37 -19.81 -19.42
C GLU A 124 -3.50 -18.43 -20.08
N ASN A 125 -4.42 -18.24 -21.03
CA ASN A 125 -4.63 -16.95 -21.68
C ASN A 125 -5.25 -15.94 -20.71
N ILE A 126 -6.21 -16.37 -19.89
CA ILE A 126 -6.75 -15.51 -18.82
C ILE A 126 -5.66 -15.18 -17.81
N PHE A 127 -4.88 -16.18 -17.39
CA PHE A 127 -3.79 -15.95 -16.44
C PHE A 127 -2.76 -14.95 -16.98
N LYS A 128 -2.34 -15.09 -18.24
CA LYS A 128 -1.42 -14.16 -18.90
C LYS A 128 -1.99 -12.74 -18.98
N GLN A 129 -3.28 -12.59 -19.28
CA GLN A 129 -3.94 -11.28 -19.29
C GLN A 129 -3.96 -10.63 -17.90
N VAL A 130 -4.23 -11.40 -16.85
CA VAL A 130 -4.20 -10.89 -15.46
C VAL A 130 -2.78 -10.45 -15.10
N MET A 131 -1.76 -11.23 -15.45
CA MET A 131 -0.36 -10.88 -15.22
C MET A 131 0.03 -9.59 -15.97
N GLU A 132 -0.33 -9.48 -17.24
CA GLU A 132 -0.03 -8.29 -18.06
C GLU A 132 -0.74 -7.05 -17.50
N LYS A 133 -2.04 -7.12 -17.23
CA LYS A 133 -2.83 -5.98 -16.75
C LYS A 133 -2.46 -5.56 -15.32
N SER A 134 -1.89 -6.48 -14.54
CA SER A 134 -1.38 -6.19 -13.19
C SER A 134 0.09 -5.72 -13.20
N SER A 135 0.76 -5.73 -14.36
CA SER A 135 2.16 -5.33 -14.45
C SER A 135 2.35 -3.84 -14.15
N PRO A 136 3.48 -3.44 -13.52
CA PRO A 136 3.81 -2.03 -13.34
C PRO A 136 3.79 -1.23 -14.65
N GLU A 137 4.22 -1.84 -15.75
CA GLU A 137 4.31 -1.22 -17.07
C GLU A 137 2.92 -0.90 -17.62
N PHE A 138 1.96 -1.83 -17.49
CA PHE A 138 0.58 -1.59 -17.90
C PHE A 138 -0.09 -0.58 -16.98
N MET A 139 0.04 -0.75 -15.66
CA MET A 139 -0.59 0.12 -14.67
C MET A 139 -0.11 1.57 -14.77
N LYS A 140 1.18 1.80 -15.08
CA LYS A 140 1.70 3.15 -15.37
C LYS A 140 0.96 3.84 -16.51
N LYS A 141 0.63 3.11 -17.58
CA LYS A 141 -0.04 3.69 -18.75
C LYS A 141 -1.47 4.12 -18.45
N ILE A 142 -2.14 3.44 -17.51
CA ILE A 142 -3.58 3.67 -17.22
C ILE A 142 -3.83 4.46 -15.93
N MET A 143 -2.80 4.70 -15.10
CA MET A 143 -2.89 5.40 -13.81
C MET A 143 -2.17 6.77 -13.81
N GLU A 144 -2.06 7.37 -14.99
CA GLU A 144 -1.61 8.75 -15.16
C GLU A 144 -2.82 9.67 -15.17
N PHE A 145 -2.75 10.76 -14.40
CA PHE A 145 -3.81 11.75 -14.35
C PHE A 145 -3.26 13.14 -14.09
N GLU A 146 -4.03 14.12 -14.54
CA GLU A 146 -3.80 15.53 -14.26
C GLU A 146 -4.23 15.84 -12.82
N SER A 147 -3.33 16.41 -12.04
CA SER A 147 -3.59 16.91 -10.70
C SER A 147 -3.60 18.43 -10.73
N THR A 148 -4.71 19.02 -10.26
CA THR A 148 -4.86 20.47 -10.07
C THR A 148 -5.32 20.75 -8.63
N ASP A 149 -4.86 21.86 -8.04
CA ASP A 149 -5.44 22.36 -6.79
C ASP A 149 -6.53 23.39 -7.11
N SER A 150 -7.77 23.08 -6.72
CA SER A 150 -8.90 24.00 -6.86
C SER A 150 -8.81 25.09 -5.80
N SER A 151 -7.88 26.02 -5.96
CA SER A 151 -7.75 27.17 -5.07
C SER A 151 -8.96 28.10 -5.25
N ALA A 152 -9.51 28.60 -4.15
CA ALA A 152 -10.62 29.57 -4.15
C ALA A 152 -10.28 30.92 -4.83
N ASP A 153 -9.01 31.18 -5.13
CA ASP A 153 -8.49 32.47 -5.59
C ASP A 153 -8.52 32.67 -7.12
N GLY A 154 -9.16 31.76 -7.88
CA GLY A 154 -9.43 31.96 -9.32
C GLY A 154 -8.19 32.03 -10.24
N LYS A 155 -6.98 31.80 -9.72
CA LYS A 155 -5.76 31.71 -10.53
C LYS A 155 -5.62 30.31 -11.12
N GLN A 156 -5.46 30.24 -12.43
CA GLN A 156 -5.18 29.01 -13.17
C GLN A 156 -3.79 28.50 -12.73
N GLN A 157 -3.76 27.43 -11.93
CA GLN A 157 -2.51 26.79 -11.53
C GLN A 157 -2.04 25.80 -12.61
N ASP A 158 -0.73 25.59 -12.65
CA ASP A 158 -0.10 24.64 -13.56
C ASP A 158 -0.66 23.22 -13.34
N VAL A 159 -1.12 22.62 -14.44
CA VAL A 159 -1.58 21.23 -14.44
C VAL A 159 -0.38 20.31 -14.28
N LYS A 160 -0.36 19.52 -13.20
CA LYS A 160 0.72 18.57 -12.95
C LYS A 160 0.31 17.17 -13.38
N VAL A 161 1.07 16.60 -14.30
CA VAL A 161 0.91 15.18 -14.65
C VAL A 161 1.48 14.34 -13.52
N PHE A 162 0.63 13.54 -12.88
CA PHE A 162 1.00 12.63 -11.81
C PHE A 162 0.70 11.19 -12.21
N ASN A 163 1.66 10.30 -11.96
CA ASN A 163 1.49 8.88 -12.19
C ASN A 163 1.46 8.13 -10.84
N PHE A 164 0.36 7.41 -10.58
CA PHE A 164 0.19 6.67 -9.33
C PHE A 164 1.23 5.54 -9.19
N VAL A 165 1.70 4.98 -10.30
CA VAL A 165 2.69 3.89 -10.30
C VAL A 165 4.08 4.45 -10.59
N ARG A 166 4.90 4.63 -9.55
CA ARG A 166 6.24 5.24 -9.67
C ARG A 166 7.34 4.25 -10.09
N LYS A 167 7.88 3.47 -9.15
CA LYS A 167 8.99 2.54 -9.39
C LYS A 167 8.62 1.06 -9.31
N ALA A 168 7.59 0.71 -8.53
CA ALA A 168 7.17 -0.68 -8.27
C ALA A 168 8.30 -1.63 -7.84
N LYS A 169 9.17 -1.15 -6.94
CA LYS A 169 10.35 -1.86 -6.40
C LYS A 169 10.31 -1.90 -4.87
N VAL A 170 10.97 -2.91 -4.32
CA VAL A 170 11.27 -3.06 -2.90
C VAL A 170 12.71 -2.57 -2.66
N GLY A 171 12.94 -1.86 -1.55
CA GLY A 171 14.25 -1.36 -1.12
C GLY A 171 14.65 -0.01 -1.71
N ASP A 172 13.74 0.73 -2.36
CA ASP A 172 14.05 2.07 -2.89
C ASP A 172 14.33 3.07 -1.76
N TRP A 173 13.80 2.79 -0.57
CA TRP A 173 13.97 3.61 0.63
C TRP A 173 15.43 3.92 0.99
N LYS A 174 16.37 3.03 0.68
CA LYS A 174 17.79 3.20 1.00
C LYS A 174 18.42 4.48 0.43
N HIS A 175 17.82 5.06 -0.61
CA HIS A 175 18.31 6.31 -1.22
C HIS A 175 17.77 7.57 -0.53
N TYR A 176 16.81 7.44 0.39
CA TYR A 176 16.13 8.54 1.06
C TYR A 176 16.50 8.66 2.53
N PHE A 177 16.87 7.54 3.15
CA PHE A 177 17.16 7.46 4.57
C PHE A 177 18.65 7.69 4.84
N ASN A 178 18.97 8.74 5.57
CA ASN A 178 20.27 8.90 6.24
C ASN A 178 20.23 8.24 7.64
N GLN A 179 21.34 8.29 8.39
CA GLN A 179 21.42 7.65 9.71
C GLN A 179 20.41 8.21 10.72
N GLU A 180 20.19 9.52 10.74
CA GLU A 180 19.24 10.16 11.66
C GLU A 180 17.80 9.72 11.37
N LEU A 181 17.38 9.73 10.10
CA LEU A 181 16.04 9.29 9.70
C LEU A 181 15.81 7.80 10.00
N LEU A 182 16.86 6.98 9.91
CA LEU A 182 16.78 5.57 10.28
C LEU A 182 16.53 5.41 11.78
N GLN A 183 17.22 6.20 12.61
CA GLN A 183 17.01 6.19 14.06
C GLN A 183 15.60 6.66 14.42
N LYS A 184 15.11 7.75 13.82
CA LYS A 184 13.73 8.24 14.00
C LYS A 184 12.69 7.16 13.69
N MET A 185 12.80 6.54 12.51
CA MET A 185 11.88 5.47 12.08
C MET A 185 11.99 4.24 12.97
N ALA A 186 13.21 3.81 13.33
CA ALA A 186 13.42 2.65 14.20
C ALA A 186 12.82 2.86 15.59
N ALA A 187 13.02 4.03 16.19
CA ALA A 187 12.44 4.38 17.49
C ALA A 187 10.91 4.33 17.45
N LYS A 188 10.29 4.86 16.38
CA LYS A 188 8.83 4.81 16.22
C LYS A 188 8.31 3.39 16.01
N ILE A 189 9.01 2.58 15.22
CA ILE A 189 8.69 1.16 15.04
C ILE A 189 8.71 0.44 16.39
N GLU A 190 9.79 0.59 17.16
CA GLU A 190 9.94 -0.06 18.46
C GLU A 190 8.82 0.35 19.44
N GLU A 191 8.52 1.65 19.50
CA GLU A 191 7.42 2.19 20.31
C GLU A 191 6.07 1.57 19.92
N LYS A 192 5.72 1.63 18.64
CA LYS A 192 4.37 1.32 18.15
C LYS A 192 4.12 -0.18 17.98
N THR A 193 5.14 -0.96 17.66
CA THR A 193 5.01 -2.41 17.50
C THR A 193 5.41 -3.20 18.74
N LYS A 194 5.56 -2.52 19.90
CA LYS A 194 5.91 -3.17 21.16
C LYS A 194 4.91 -4.29 21.49
N GLY A 195 5.44 -5.49 21.73
CA GLY A 195 4.62 -6.68 22.03
C GLY A 195 4.00 -7.36 20.79
N SER A 196 4.33 -6.91 19.58
CA SER A 196 3.93 -7.51 18.31
C SER A 196 5.13 -8.06 17.55
N ASP A 197 4.92 -9.14 16.82
CA ASP A 197 5.90 -9.74 15.91
C ASP A 197 5.73 -9.28 14.46
N ILE A 198 4.89 -8.28 14.19
CA ILE A 198 4.60 -7.76 12.84
C ILE A 198 5.86 -7.41 12.04
N MET A 199 6.90 -6.90 12.68
CA MET A 199 8.14 -6.54 11.99
C MET A 199 8.91 -7.75 11.46
N ASN A 200 8.61 -8.97 11.92
CA ASN A 200 9.16 -10.20 11.35
C ASN A 200 8.73 -10.41 9.89
N LEU A 201 7.63 -9.79 9.44
CA LEU A 201 7.19 -9.84 8.03
C LEU A 201 8.26 -9.31 7.06
N TRP A 202 9.19 -8.47 7.53
CA TRP A 202 10.21 -7.82 6.69
C TRP A 202 11.64 -8.09 7.15
N LYS A 203 11.84 -9.01 8.10
CA LYS A 203 13.18 -9.52 8.41
C LYS A 203 13.63 -10.39 7.24
N ARG A 204 14.84 -10.17 6.73
CA ARG A 204 15.40 -11.09 5.72
C ARG A 204 15.67 -12.44 6.39
N PRO A 205 15.46 -13.58 5.72
CA PRO A 205 15.67 -14.91 6.31
C PRO A 205 17.10 -15.28 6.75
N THR A 206 18.07 -14.36 6.85
CA THR A 206 19.49 -14.72 7.07
C THR A 206 20.26 -13.75 7.97
N GLU A 207 19.62 -13.15 8.96
CA GLU A 207 20.33 -12.51 10.09
C GLU A 207 19.98 -13.27 11.37
N SER A 208 20.59 -14.45 11.50
CA SER A 208 20.63 -15.30 12.71
C SER A 208 22.09 -15.54 13.09
#